data_AF-A0A011WKT2-F1
#
_entry.id   AF-A0A011WKT2-F1
#
_cell.length_a   1.000
_cell.length_b   1.000
_cell.length_c   1.000
_cell.angle_alpha   90.00
_cell.angle_beta   90.00
_cell.angle_gamma   90.00
#
_symmetry.space_group_name_H-M   'P 1'
#
loop_
_entity.id
_entity.type
_entity.pdbx_description
1 polymer ?
#
loop_
_entity_poly.entity_id
_entity_poly.type
_entity_poly.pdbx_seq_one_letter_code
_entity_poly.pdbx_strand_id
1 'polypeptide(L)'
;MANFKKKMASALAVLTLFTYASATCMTASASNILGDVNNDNKIDNSDTLLLENYVRKTGVSINRNNADINGDGDINLADVVALMRAIKAGVSNATQITLIGALKKDKWYSSPNGQYFLVFQGSDGNLVLYRKNSSSSRTPYWSSETNHCSADLCQLQEDGNFVIYDKYKRPVWCTNSYNSPTGLFIDNNGELFIYSFSEARKTWSSKNSHGTKINQQHIHVNGYKVVEGKLYYGCLDCFDKGDYVDFKKYCSENKSLSEEDALKKYLELLGMESDKIDDVVKAYDAVYNLNKSQKAEIKNYWKESKKWMPNDLPDCKGKDFAEKVKICCNVYSVYNLFHDANETVDVSTLNNLIDVLKPFSNGAIYGSLLDGIQNYAQEAIKAGVTKEARDHLLELLYTPEESDPPSDFWANKVTANGLRCQTTYDLKRLYGNKYNRKINVERFMNERFNDDRINDGPKVYEVFKNIKCVQAATGEDFWDLIEQLG
;
A
#
# COMPACT_ATOMS: atom_id res chain seq x y z
N MET A 1 -11.52 -34.96 -30.68
CA MET A 1 -11.15 -33.53 -30.76
C MET A 1 -11.98 -32.69 -31.75
N ALA A 2 -12.70 -33.26 -32.73
CA ALA A 2 -13.53 -32.48 -33.66
C ALA A 2 -14.89 -31.99 -33.08
N ASN A 3 -15.50 -32.73 -32.14
CA ASN A 3 -16.77 -32.34 -31.51
C ASN A 3 -16.64 -31.28 -30.39
N PHE A 4 -15.42 -30.99 -29.93
CA PHE A 4 -15.19 -29.98 -28.90
C PHE A 4 -15.04 -28.57 -29.50
N LYS A 5 -14.48 -28.46 -30.71
CA LYS A 5 -14.35 -27.17 -31.42
C LYS A 5 -15.67 -26.65 -32.01
N LYS A 6 -16.62 -27.53 -32.36
CA LYS A 6 -17.93 -27.13 -32.90
C LYS A 6 -18.87 -26.52 -31.85
N LYS A 7 -18.74 -26.88 -30.57
CA LYS A 7 -19.55 -26.31 -29.47
C LYS A 7 -19.05 -24.96 -28.95
N MET A 8 -17.79 -24.57 -29.22
CA MET A 8 -17.28 -23.24 -28.87
C MET A 8 -17.56 -22.17 -29.92
N ALA A 9 -17.74 -22.55 -31.19
CA ALA A 9 -18.04 -21.60 -32.26
C ALA A 9 -19.47 -21.03 -32.20
N SER A 10 -20.43 -21.72 -31.56
CA SER A 10 -21.80 -21.20 -31.35
C SER A 10 -21.92 -20.28 -30.15
N ALA A 11 -21.00 -20.35 -29.17
CA ALA A 11 -21.01 -19.49 -27.99
C ALA A 11 -20.44 -18.08 -28.28
N LEU A 12 -19.58 -17.93 -29.29
CA LEU A 12 -19.00 -16.64 -29.66
C LEU A 12 -19.92 -15.77 -30.53
N ALA A 13 -20.95 -16.35 -31.17
CA ALA A 13 -21.89 -15.62 -32.03
C ALA A 13 -23.09 -15.02 -31.28
N VAL A 14 -23.36 -15.43 -30.03
CA VAL A 14 -24.51 -14.94 -29.24
C VAL A 14 -24.17 -13.66 -28.45
N LEU A 15 -22.89 -13.34 -28.29
CA LEU A 15 -22.46 -12.18 -27.48
C LEU A 15 -22.48 -10.82 -28.20
N THR A 16 -22.94 -10.74 -29.46
CA THR A 16 -22.89 -9.50 -30.26
C THR A 16 -24.23 -8.95 -30.75
N LEU A 17 -25.38 -9.52 -30.35
CA LEU A 17 -26.70 -9.12 -30.89
C LEU A 17 -27.65 -8.35 -29.96
N PHE A 18 -27.22 -7.94 -28.76
CA PHE A 18 -28.05 -7.08 -27.90
C PHE A 18 -27.37 -5.75 -27.57
N THR A 19 -27.08 -4.98 -28.61
CA THR A 19 -27.04 -3.51 -28.50
C THR A 19 -27.79 -2.94 -29.71
N TYR A 20 -28.74 -2.05 -29.42
CA TYR A 20 -29.61 -1.31 -30.34
C TYR A 20 -30.90 -2.00 -30.84
N ALA A 21 -31.96 -1.86 -30.03
CA ALA A 21 -33.28 -1.52 -30.56
C ALA A 21 -33.96 -0.54 -29.60
N SER A 22 -33.91 0.75 -29.92
CA SER A 22 -34.75 1.79 -29.34
C SER A 22 -36.13 1.74 -29.99
N ALA A 23 -37.21 1.66 -29.20
CA ALA A 23 -38.51 2.19 -29.60
C ALA A 23 -39.42 2.33 -28.37
N THR A 24 -39.85 3.56 -28.11
CA THR A 24 -40.95 3.92 -27.23
C THR A 24 -42.26 3.26 -27.70
N CYS A 25 -42.88 2.46 -26.83
CA CYS A 25 -44.30 2.17 -26.83
C CYS A 25 -44.72 1.94 -25.38
N MET A 26 -45.72 2.67 -24.89
CA MET A 26 -46.30 2.42 -23.57
C MET A 26 -46.92 1.03 -23.55
N THR A 27 -46.37 0.10 -22.78
CA THR A 27 -47.01 -1.17 -22.47
C THR A 27 -46.79 -1.46 -20.99
N ALA A 28 -47.86 -1.81 -20.28
CA ALA A 28 -47.78 -2.39 -18.94
C ALA A 28 -46.63 -3.41 -18.93
N SER A 29 -45.70 -3.25 -18.00
CA SER A 29 -44.54 -4.14 -17.87
C SER A 29 -45.06 -5.57 -17.82
N ALA A 30 -44.87 -6.34 -18.89
CA ALA A 30 -45.06 -7.79 -18.82
C ALA A 30 -44.21 -8.26 -17.63
N SER A 31 -44.85 -8.90 -16.66
CA SER A 31 -44.14 -9.40 -15.50
C SER A 31 -43.13 -10.44 -16.00
N ASN A 32 -41.87 -10.31 -15.63
CA ASN A 32 -40.85 -11.33 -15.92
C ASN A 32 -40.84 -12.44 -14.86
N ILE A 33 -41.93 -12.61 -14.12
CA ILE A 33 -42.05 -13.55 -13.01
C ILE A 33 -42.77 -14.80 -13.53
N LEU A 34 -42.04 -15.91 -13.69
CA LEU A 34 -42.64 -17.20 -14.05
C LEU A 34 -43.70 -17.61 -13.01
N GLY A 35 -44.91 -17.91 -13.46
CA GLY A 35 -46.07 -18.19 -12.62
C GLY A 35 -47.00 -17.01 -12.34
N ASP A 36 -46.58 -15.76 -12.59
CA ASP A 36 -47.46 -14.57 -12.55
C ASP A 36 -48.19 -14.46 -13.90
N VAL A 37 -49.39 -15.05 -13.96
CA VAL A 37 -50.16 -15.15 -15.20
C VAL A 37 -51.13 -13.98 -15.38
N ASN A 38 -51.34 -13.18 -14.32
CA ASN A 38 -52.23 -12.02 -14.34
C ASN A 38 -51.48 -10.66 -14.45
N ASN A 39 -50.15 -10.67 -14.39
CA ASN A 39 -49.22 -9.52 -14.41
C ASN A 39 -49.37 -8.55 -13.23
N ASP A 40 -49.73 -9.02 -12.04
CA ASP A 40 -49.81 -8.19 -10.84
C ASP A 40 -48.50 -8.12 -10.04
N ASN A 41 -47.43 -8.76 -10.55
CA ASN A 41 -46.11 -8.92 -9.94
C ASN A 41 -46.10 -9.78 -8.68
N LYS A 42 -47.11 -10.63 -8.49
CA LYS A 42 -47.19 -11.61 -7.41
C LYS A 42 -47.46 -12.98 -8.00
N ILE A 43 -47.13 -14.00 -7.21
CA ILE A 43 -47.51 -15.38 -7.49
C ILE A 43 -48.44 -15.79 -6.35
N ASP A 44 -49.73 -15.87 -6.60
CA ASP A 44 -50.72 -16.24 -5.59
C ASP A 44 -51.89 -17.07 -6.14
N ASN A 45 -52.93 -17.28 -5.31
CA ASN A 45 -54.06 -18.11 -5.68
C ASN A 45 -54.86 -17.52 -6.85
N SER A 46 -54.76 -16.21 -7.10
CA SER A 46 -55.40 -15.53 -8.25
C SER A 46 -54.79 -16.02 -9.56
N ASP A 47 -53.48 -16.22 -9.61
CA ASP A 47 -52.78 -16.79 -10.76
C ASP A 47 -53.23 -18.23 -11.03
N THR A 48 -53.33 -19.02 -9.97
CA THR A 48 -53.79 -20.41 -10.06
C THR A 48 -55.20 -20.51 -10.61
N LEU A 49 -56.13 -19.68 -10.09
CA LEU A 49 -57.52 -19.64 -10.56
C LEU A 49 -57.62 -19.16 -12.01
N LEU A 50 -56.83 -18.15 -12.37
CA LEU A 50 -56.82 -17.62 -13.73
C LEU A 50 -56.27 -18.66 -14.74
N LEU A 51 -55.19 -19.35 -14.37
CA LEU A 51 -54.61 -20.42 -15.19
C LEU A 51 -55.55 -21.62 -15.31
N GLU A 52 -56.22 -22.02 -14.22
CA GLU A 52 -57.22 -23.09 -14.25
C GLU A 52 -58.39 -22.75 -15.19
N ASN A 53 -58.91 -21.52 -15.12
CA ASN A 53 -59.97 -21.04 -16.00
C ASN A 53 -59.54 -21.04 -17.47
N TYR A 54 -58.28 -20.70 -17.75
CA TYR A 54 -57.71 -20.77 -19.08
C TYR A 54 -57.65 -22.20 -19.60
N VAL A 55 -57.13 -23.15 -18.80
CA VAL A 55 -57.05 -24.58 -19.16
C VAL A 55 -58.44 -25.17 -19.40
N ARG A 56 -59.46 -24.72 -18.66
CA ARG A 56 -60.88 -25.06 -18.86
C ARG A 56 -61.52 -24.41 -20.09
N LYS A 57 -60.78 -23.62 -20.88
CA LYS A 57 -61.23 -22.92 -22.10
C LYS A 57 -62.40 -21.95 -21.88
N THR A 58 -62.40 -21.24 -20.76
CA THR A 58 -63.45 -20.28 -20.40
C THR A 58 -63.35 -18.91 -21.10
N GLY A 59 -62.40 -18.75 -22.04
CA GLY A 59 -62.22 -17.50 -22.79
C GLY A 59 -61.46 -16.40 -22.04
N VAL A 60 -60.86 -16.71 -20.88
CA VAL A 60 -59.99 -15.77 -20.15
C VAL A 60 -58.66 -15.55 -20.87
N SER A 61 -58.09 -14.34 -20.73
CA SER A 61 -56.75 -14.01 -21.23
C SER A 61 -55.74 -14.11 -20.10
N ILE A 62 -54.54 -14.62 -20.41
CA ILE A 62 -53.44 -14.81 -19.46
C ILE A 62 -52.10 -14.37 -20.07
N ASN A 63 -51.09 -14.13 -19.24
CA ASN A 63 -49.71 -14.03 -19.70
C ASN A 63 -49.17 -15.44 -20.00
N ARG A 64 -49.20 -15.82 -21.28
CA ARG A 64 -48.72 -17.12 -21.74
C ARG A 64 -47.23 -17.36 -21.54
N ASN A 65 -46.41 -16.30 -21.51
CA ASN A 65 -44.97 -16.44 -21.30
C ASN A 65 -44.63 -16.91 -19.87
N ASN A 66 -45.55 -16.70 -18.92
CA ASN A 66 -45.38 -17.07 -17.53
C ASN A 66 -46.22 -18.30 -17.13
N ALA A 67 -47.01 -18.84 -18.07
CA ALA A 67 -48.03 -19.85 -17.80
C ALA A 67 -47.57 -21.29 -18.00
N ASP A 68 -46.54 -21.52 -18.82
CA ASP A 68 -45.82 -22.80 -18.92
C ASP A 68 -44.77 -22.83 -17.80
N ILE A 69 -45.21 -23.24 -16.62
CA ILE A 69 -44.50 -23.09 -15.36
C ILE A 69 -43.54 -24.28 -15.18
N ASN A 70 -43.95 -25.47 -15.61
CA ASN A 70 -43.10 -26.66 -15.55
C ASN A 70 -42.09 -26.73 -16.72
N GLY A 71 -42.27 -25.93 -17.77
CA GLY A 71 -41.37 -25.82 -18.92
C GLY A 71 -41.49 -26.99 -19.90
N ASP A 72 -42.64 -27.68 -19.94
CA ASP A 72 -42.88 -28.81 -20.85
C ASP A 72 -43.33 -28.38 -22.26
N GLY A 73 -43.62 -27.10 -22.45
CA GLY A 73 -44.03 -26.50 -23.71
C GLY A 73 -45.56 -26.40 -23.89
N ASP A 74 -46.35 -27.00 -23.00
CA ASP A 74 -47.80 -27.10 -23.11
C ASP A 74 -48.48 -26.48 -21.88
N ILE A 75 -49.16 -25.33 -22.05
CA ILE A 75 -49.94 -24.73 -20.95
C ILE A 75 -51.17 -25.60 -20.61
N ASN A 76 -51.09 -26.38 -19.53
CA ASN A 76 -52.08 -27.41 -19.17
C ASN A 76 -52.29 -27.56 -17.65
N LEU A 77 -52.99 -28.61 -17.22
CA LEU A 77 -53.28 -28.85 -15.79
C LEU A 77 -52.02 -29.10 -14.95
N ALA A 78 -50.94 -29.60 -15.57
CA ALA A 78 -49.64 -29.79 -14.92
C ALA A 78 -49.07 -28.46 -14.42
N ASP A 79 -49.22 -27.36 -15.16
CA ASP A 79 -48.81 -26.02 -14.75
C ASP A 79 -49.61 -25.50 -13.58
N VAL A 80 -50.93 -25.71 -13.59
CA VAL A 80 -51.80 -25.38 -12.46
C VAL A 80 -51.33 -26.10 -11.20
N VAL A 81 -51.01 -27.39 -11.30
CA VAL A 81 -50.51 -28.19 -10.17
C VAL A 81 -49.11 -27.73 -9.72
N ALA A 82 -48.21 -27.41 -10.66
CA ALA A 82 -46.88 -26.88 -10.34
C ALA A 82 -46.98 -25.55 -9.59
N LEU A 83 -47.87 -24.66 -10.03
CA LEU A 83 -48.14 -23.37 -9.39
C LEU A 83 -48.70 -23.52 -7.98
N MET A 84 -49.69 -24.40 -7.81
CA MET A 84 -50.24 -24.71 -6.48
C MET A 84 -49.16 -25.24 -5.52
N ARG A 85 -48.24 -26.08 -6.02
CA ARG A 85 -47.11 -26.58 -5.23
C ARG A 85 -46.11 -25.48 -4.89
N ALA A 86 -45.86 -24.55 -5.80
CA ALA A 86 -44.99 -23.40 -5.57
C ALA A 86 -45.55 -22.50 -4.46
N ILE A 87 -46.84 -22.15 -4.54
CA ILE A 87 -47.55 -21.38 -3.52
C ILE A 87 -47.46 -22.09 -2.16
N LYS A 88 -47.74 -23.40 -2.12
CA LYS A 88 -47.64 -24.21 -0.90
C LYS A 88 -46.21 -24.27 -0.34
N ALA A 89 -45.19 -24.25 -1.21
CA ALA A 89 -43.78 -24.21 -0.81
C ALA A 89 -43.32 -22.83 -0.29
N GLY A 90 -44.19 -21.82 -0.33
CA GLY A 90 -43.95 -20.49 0.22
C GLY A 90 -43.51 -19.45 -0.80
N VAL A 91 -43.56 -19.74 -2.10
CA VAL A 91 -43.22 -18.78 -3.18
C VAL A 91 -44.07 -17.51 -3.09
N SER A 92 -45.35 -17.63 -2.73
CA SER A 92 -46.28 -16.50 -2.56
C SER A 92 -45.91 -15.53 -1.44
N ASN A 93 -45.08 -15.97 -0.48
CA ASN A 93 -44.61 -15.17 0.65
C ASN A 93 -43.14 -14.73 0.49
N ALA A 94 -42.61 -14.83 -0.73
CA ALA A 94 -41.21 -14.56 -1.03
C ALA A 94 -41.07 -13.56 -2.17
N THR A 95 -39.99 -12.80 -2.15
CA THR A 95 -39.58 -11.96 -3.27
C THR A 95 -38.74 -12.80 -4.22
N GLN A 96 -39.12 -12.84 -5.50
CA GLN A 96 -38.28 -13.42 -6.54
C GLN A 96 -37.11 -12.48 -6.84
N ILE A 97 -35.88 -12.98 -6.69
CA ILE A 97 -34.64 -12.24 -6.93
C ILE A 97 -34.29 -12.27 -8.42
N THR A 98 -34.34 -13.46 -9.01
CA THR A 98 -34.08 -13.70 -10.43
C THR A 98 -34.57 -15.09 -10.84
N LEU A 99 -34.94 -15.26 -12.12
CA LEU A 99 -35.18 -16.56 -12.76
C LEU A 99 -33.88 -17.15 -13.32
N ILE A 100 -33.13 -16.34 -14.05
CA ILE A 100 -31.82 -16.65 -14.61
C ILE A 100 -30.97 -15.37 -14.67
N GLY A 101 -29.66 -15.52 -14.68
CA GLY A 101 -28.71 -14.43 -14.84
C GLY A 101 -28.11 -13.92 -13.54
N ALA A 102 -27.33 -12.84 -13.67
CA ALA A 102 -26.45 -12.34 -12.64
C ALA A 102 -27.15 -11.40 -11.65
N LEU A 103 -26.81 -11.52 -10.37
CA LEU A 103 -27.08 -10.50 -9.39
C LEU A 103 -26.21 -9.28 -9.66
N LYS A 104 -26.79 -8.09 -9.47
CA LYS A 104 -26.02 -6.85 -9.53
C LYS A 104 -25.20 -6.71 -8.23
N LYS A 105 -23.90 -6.45 -8.35
CA LYS A 105 -23.04 -6.12 -7.20
C LYS A 105 -23.62 -4.95 -6.42
N ASP A 106 -23.55 -5.04 -5.09
CA ASP A 106 -24.00 -4.04 -4.12
C ASP A 106 -25.50 -3.67 -4.19
N LYS A 107 -26.28 -4.36 -5.04
CA LYS A 107 -27.74 -4.24 -5.03
C LYS A 107 -28.30 -5.04 -3.86
N TRP A 108 -29.10 -4.36 -3.05
CA TRP A 108 -29.85 -4.95 -1.96
C TRP A 108 -31.20 -5.46 -2.48
N TYR A 109 -31.48 -6.74 -2.26
CA TYR A 109 -32.77 -7.35 -2.53
C TYR A 109 -33.45 -7.64 -1.19
N SER A 110 -34.70 -7.21 -1.02
CA SER A 110 -35.39 -7.27 0.29
C SER A 110 -36.43 -8.38 0.32
N SER A 111 -36.65 -8.98 1.49
CA SER A 111 -37.83 -9.80 1.74
C SER A 111 -39.12 -8.95 1.72
N PRO A 112 -40.30 -9.55 1.50
CA PRO A 112 -41.55 -8.79 1.42
C PRO A 112 -41.87 -7.95 2.66
N ASN A 113 -41.51 -8.43 3.86
CA ASN A 113 -41.69 -7.71 5.12
C ASN A 113 -40.57 -6.70 5.44
N GLY A 114 -39.56 -6.56 4.57
CA GLY A 114 -38.45 -5.62 4.76
C GLY A 114 -37.51 -5.95 5.94
N GLN A 115 -37.53 -7.19 6.45
CA GLN A 115 -36.71 -7.61 7.59
C GLN A 115 -35.41 -8.31 7.19
N TYR A 116 -35.34 -8.85 5.98
CA TYR A 116 -34.17 -9.58 5.48
C TYR A 116 -33.70 -9.01 4.15
N PHE A 117 -32.40 -9.05 3.91
CA PHE A 117 -31.81 -8.47 2.70
C PHE A 117 -30.66 -9.30 2.16
N LEU A 118 -30.70 -9.65 0.89
CA LEU A 118 -29.62 -10.30 0.17
C LEU A 118 -28.77 -9.26 -0.56
N VAL A 119 -27.44 -9.39 -0.47
CA VAL A 119 -26.50 -8.59 -1.25
C VAL A 119 -25.31 -9.43 -1.70
N PHE A 120 -24.92 -9.28 -2.97
CA PHE A 120 -23.62 -9.74 -3.46
C PHE A 120 -22.64 -8.56 -3.35
N GLN A 121 -21.74 -8.64 -2.38
CA GLN A 121 -20.88 -7.54 -1.95
C GLN A 121 -19.73 -7.35 -2.93
N GLY A 122 -19.63 -6.17 -3.53
CA GLY A 122 -18.60 -5.85 -4.51
C GLY A 122 -17.21 -5.68 -3.90
N SER A 123 -17.11 -5.35 -2.61
CA SER A 123 -15.85 -5.08 -1.92
C SER A 123 -15.05 -6.34 -1.59
N ASP A 124 -15.71 -7.42 -1.18
CA ASP A 124 -15.07 -8.66 -0.72
C ASP A 124 -15.50 -9.91 -1.51
N GLY A 125 -16.52 -9.80 -2.37
CA GLY A 125 -17.03 -10.89 -3.19
C GLY A 125 -17.92 -11.88 -2.42
N ASN A 126 -18.42 -11.51 -1.24
CA ASN A 126 -19.27 -12.37 -0.45
C ASN A 126 -20.75 -12.22 -0.83
N LEU A 127 -21.52 -13.31 -0.80
CA LEU A 127 -22.98 -13.26 -0.89
C LEU A 127 -23.54 -13.39 0.52
N VAL A 128 -24.18 -12.33 1.00
CA VAL A 128 -24.62 -12.23 2.40
C VAL A 128 -26.10 -11.93 2.48
N LEU A 129 -26.78 -12.68 3.34
CA LEU A 129 -28.13 -12.42 3.80
C LEU A 129 -28.04 -11.71 5.14
N TYR A 130 -28.55 -10.48 5.22
CA TYR A 130 -28.63 -9.68 6.42
C TYR A 130 -30.03 -9.73 7.03
N ARG A 131 -30.11 -9.56 8.35
CA ARG A 131 -31.35 -9.35 9.11
C ARG A 131 -31.36 -7.96 9.73
N LYS A 132 -32.50 -7.26 9.67
CA LYS A 132 -32.73 -6.01 10.40
C LYS A 132 -32.93 -6.31 11.88
N ASN A 133 -32.13 -5.68 12.74
CA ASN A 133 -32.26 -5.79 14.19
C ASN A 133 -33.20 -4.71 14.75
N SER A 134 -33.49 -4.78 16.06
CA SER A 134 -34.38 -3.84 16.75
C SER A 134 -33.94 -2.38 16.66
N SER A 135 -32.64 -2.14 16.50
CA SER A 135 -32.05 -0.81 16.32
C SER A 135 -32.03 -0.34 14.85
N SER A 136 -32.73 -1.04 13.95
CA SER A 136 -32.71 -0.84 12.49
C SER A 136 -31.34 -0.98 11.81
N SER A 137 -30.34 -1.50 12.52
CA SER A 137 -29.06 -1.89 11.93
C SER A 137 -29.18 -3.30 11.32
N ARG A 138 -28.30 -3.60 10.35
CA ARG A 138 -28.30 -4.88 9.63
C ARG A 138 -27.15 -5.75 10.15
N THR A 139 -27.48 -6.96 10.58
CA THR A 139 -26.49 -7.96 11.04
C THR A 139 -26.45 -9.13 10.07
N PRO A 140 -25.27 -9.68 9.73
CA PRO A 140 -25.18 -10.89 8.91
C PRO A 140 -25.98 -12.02 9.54
N TYR A 141 -26.78 -12.70 8.73
CA TYR A 141 -27.66 -13.80 9.13
C TYR A 141 -27.24 -15.13 8.46
N TRP A 142 -26.80 -15.07 7.21
CA TRP A 142 -26.20 -16.18 6.47
C TRP A 142 -25.19 -15.64 5.45
N SER A 143 -24.21 -16.44 5.05
CA SER A 143 -23.15 -16.06 4.11
C SER A 143 -22.69 -17.26 3.27
N SER A 144 -22.33 -17.03 2.00
CA SER A 144 -21.62 -18.00 1.15
C SER A 144 -20.16 -18.20 1.56
N GLU A 145 -19.63 -17.25 2.34
CA GLU A 145 -18.24 -17.21 2.81
C GLU A 145 -17.24 -17.25 1.66
N THR A 146 -17.57 -16.53 0.58
CA THR A 146 -16.70 -16.32 -0.58
C THR A 146 -15.90 -15.02 -0.46
N ASN A 147 -15.92 -14.39 0.72
CA ASN A 147 -14.99 -13.32 1.05
C ASN A 147 -13.56 -13.82 0.81
N HIS A 148 -12.76 -13.01 0.11
CA HIS A 148 -11.38 -13.33 -0.31
C HIS A 148 -11.20 -14.34 -1.46
N CYS A 149 -12.28 -14.83 -2.08
CA CYS A 149 -12.19 -15.70 -3.26
C CYS A 149 -12.07 -14.94 -4.59
N SER A 150 -11.77 -13.62 -4.56
CA SER A 150 -11.81 -12.74 -5.75
C SER A 150 -13.11 -12.86 -6.56
N ALA A 151 -14.24 -13.11 -5.88
CA ALA A 151 -15.54 -13.31 -6.49
C ALA A 151 -16.02 -12.04 -7.23
N ASP A 152 -16.44 -12.22 -8.48
CA ASP A 152 -16.74 -11.15 -9.44
C ASP A 152 -18.12 -11.29 -10.08
N LEU A 153 -18.69 -12.49 -10.07
CA LEU A 153 -19.98 -12.78 -10.70
C LEU A 153 -20.75 -13.77 -9.84
N CYS A 154 -22.01 -13.48 -9.55
CA CYS A 154 -22.93 -14.35 -8.82
C CYS A 154 -24.20 -14.50 -9.66
N GLN A 155 -24.51 -15.71 -10.11
CA GLN A 155 -25.59 -15.92 -11.10
C GLN A 155 -26.36 -17.21 -10.89
N LEU A 156 -27.66 -17.17 -11.20
CA LEU A 156 -28.49 -18.35 -11.39
C LEU A 156 -28.41 -18.76 -12.85
N GLN A 157 -27.85 -19.93 -13.12
CA GLN A 157 -27.58 -20.41 -14.47
C GLN A 157 -28.82 -21.04 -15.10
N GLU A 158 -28.80 -21.20 -16.42
CA GLU A 158 -29.88 -21.85 -17.18
C GLU A 158 -30.09 -23.32 -16.80
N ASP A 159 -29.06 -24.00 -16.27
CA ASP A 159 -29.15 -25.37 -15.74
C ASP A 159 -29.75 -25.45 -14.32
N GLY A 160 -30.08 -24.29 -13.74
CA GLY A 160 -30.69 -24.16 -12.43
C GLY A 160 -29.71 -24.21 -11.25
N ASN A 161 -28.40 -24.25 -11.52
CA ASN A 161 -27.39 -24.10 -10.49
C ASN A 161 -27.14 -22.62 -10.18
N PHE A 162 -26.97 -22.28 -8.90
CA PHE A 162 -26.60 -20.93 -8.49
C PHE A 162 -25.13 -20.92 -8.10
N VAL A 163 -24.35 -20.10 -8.81
CA VAL A 163 -22.89 -20.19 -8.80
C VAL A 163 -22.25 -18.81 -8.63
N ILE A 164 -21.19 -18.78 -7.82
CA ILE A 164 -20.31 -17.62 -7.69
C ILE A 164 -19.00 -17.95 -8.42
N TYR A 165 -18.55 -17.02 -9.26
CA TYR A 165 -17.31 -17.08 -10.02
C TYR A 165 -16.35 -16.00 -9.58
N ASP A 166 -15.06 -16.31 -9.66
CA ASP A 166 -14.00 -15.31 -9.50
C ASP A 166 -13.84 -14.41 -10.73
N LYS A 167 -12.96 -13.41 -10.61
CA LYS A 167 -12.58 -12.49 -11.69
C LYS A 167 -12.05 -13.17 -12.96
N TYR A 168 -11.57 -14.41 -12.86
CA TYR A 168 -11.09 -15.22 -13.98
C TYR A 168 -12.18 -16.15 -14.54
N LYS A 169 -13.44 -15.97 -14.11
CA LYS A 169 -14.61 -16.77 -14.52
C LYS A 169 -14.50 -18.26 -14.12
N ARG A 170 -13.78 -18.55 -13.03
CA ARG A 170 -13.70 -19.89 -12.44
C ARG A 170 -14.71 -19.99 -11.27
N PRO A 171 -15.46 -21.09 -11.14
CA PRO A 171 -16.45 -21.23 -10.07
C PRO A 171 -15.75 -21.40 -8.72
N VAL A 172 -16.18 -20.65 -7.71
CA VAL A 172 -15.65 -20.70 -6.32
C VAL A 172 -16.66 -21.23 -5.31
N TRP A 173 -17.95 -21.20 -5.67
CA TRP A 173 -19.03 -21.69 -4.82
C TRP A 173 -20.26 -22.03 -5.67
N CYS A 174 -21.05 -23.05 -5.28
CA CYS A 174 -22.31 -23.38 -5.92
C CYS A 174 -23.35 -23.99 -4.95
N THR A 175 -24.62 -24.03 -5.37
CA THR A 175 -25.72 -24.70 -4.63
C THR A 175 -25.94 -26.16 -5.01
N ASN A 176 -25.34 -26.63 -6.12
CA ASN A 176 -25.58 -27.96 -6.71
C ASN A 176 -27.07 -28.24 -6.99
N SER A 177 -27.81 -27.21 -7.42
CA SER A 177 -29.27 -27.23 -7.54
C SER A 177 -29.80 -27.53 -8.95
N TYR A 178 -29.05 -28.29 -9.77
CA TYR A 178 -29.27 -28.55 -11.20
C TYR A 178 -30.68 -29.03 -11.58
N ASN A 179 -31.64 -28.12 -11.74
CA ASN A 179 -33.00 -28.35 -12.23
C ASN A 179 -33.59 -27.03 -12.74
N SER A 180 -34.20 -27.06 -13.92
CA SER A 180 -34.83 -25.90 -14.57
C SER A 180 -36.21 -26.26 -15.12
N PRO A 181 -37.14 -25.30 -15.28
CA PRO A 181 -37.02 -23.90 -14.89
C PRO A 181 -37.02 -23.72 -13.37
N THR A 182 -36.34 -22.67 -12.89
CA THR A 182 -36.15 -22.41 -11.46
C THR A 182 -36.13 -20.91 -11.18
N GLY A 183 -36.22 -20.54 -9.91
CA GLY A 183 -36.04 -19.16 -9.44
C GLY A 183 -35.36 -19.10 -8.09
N LEU A 184 -34.66 -18.00 -7.84
CA LEU A 184 -34.07 -17.66 -6.54
C LEU A 184 -35.03 -16.75 -5.77
N PHE A 185 -35.33 -17.11 -4.52
CA PHE A 185 -36.34 -16.43 -3.71
C PHE A 185 -35.83 -16.15 -2.29
N ILE A 186 -36.31 -15.05 -1.70
CA ILE A 186 -36.11 -14.70 -0.29
C ILE A 186 -37.46 -14.56 0.41
N ASP A 187 -37.71 -15.33 1.47
CA ASP A 187 -38.97 -15.27 2.23
C ASP A 187 -38.94 -14.31 3.43
N ASN A 188 -40.10 -14.11 4.04
CA ASN A 188 -40.27 -13.28 5.24
C ASN A 188 -39.56 -13.80 6.50
N ASN A 189 -39.05 -15.03 6.48
CA ASN A 189 -38.38 -15.69 7.61
C ASN A 189 -36.85 -15.73 7.46
N GLY A 190 -36.31 -15.13 6.40
CA GLY A 190 -34.87 -15.14 6.12
C GLY A 190 -34.39 -16.45 5.49
N GLU A 191 -35.26 -17.16 4.78
CA GLU A 191 -34.86 -18.27 3.92
C GLU A 191 -34.54 -17.74 2.52
N LEU A 192 -33.30 -17.93 2.09
CA LEU A 192 -32.92 -17.86 0.68
C LEU A 192 -33.06 -19.27 0.10
N PHE A 193 -33.83 -19.45 -0.97
CA PHE A 193 -34.05 -20.78 -1.54
C PHE A 193 -34.15 -20.74 -3.07
N ILE A 194 -33.85 -21.89 -3.67
CA ILE A 194 -34.02 -22.15 -5.10
C ILE A 194 -35.20 -23.11 -5.25
N TYR A 195 -36.19 -22.71 -6.04
CA TYR A 195 -37.38 -23.52 -6.30
C TYR A 195 -37.41 -23.95 -7.76
N SER A 196 -37.35 -25.27 -7.99
CA SER A 196 -37.55 -25.84 -9.32
C SER A 196 -39.04 -26.04 -9.54
N PHE A 197 -39.54 -25.46 -10.63
CA PHE A 197 -40.94 -25.59 -11.01
C PHE A 197 -41.24 -26.91 -11.72
N SER A 198 -40.28 -27.45 -12.47
CA SER A 198 -40.36 -28.79 -13.07
C SER A 198 -40.44 -29.90 -12.02
N GLU A 199 -39.58 -29.85 -11.00
CA GLU A 199 -39.59 -30.81 -9.88
C GLU A 199 -40.61 -30.47 -8.79
N ALA A 200 -41.22 -29.28 -8.88
CA ALA A 200 -42.16 -28.71 -7.93
C ALA A 200 -41.69 -28.76 -6.47
N ARG A 201 -40.39 -28.49 -6.23
CA ARG A 201 -39.76 -28.53 -4.89
C ARG A 201 -38.62 -27.53 -4.75
N LYS A 202 -38.28 -27.20 -3.50
CA LYS A 202 -37.03 -26.49 -3.18
C LYS A 202 -35.84 -27.43 -3.45
N THR A 203 -34.95 -27.04 -4.35
CA THR A 203 -33.74 -27.81 -4.68
C THR A 203 -32.55 -27.39 -3.83
N TRP A 204 -32.60 -26.19 -3.25
CA TRP A 204 -31.63 -25.71 -2.27
C TRP A 204 -32.29 -24.72 -1.29
N SER A 205 -31.81 -24.65 -0.04
CA SER A 205 -32.27 -23.72 0.99
C SER A 205 -31.12 -23.30 1.91
N SER A 206 -31.05 -22.02 2.25
CA SER A 206 -30.07 -21.48 3.22
C SER A 206 -30.34 -21.92 4.66
N LYS A 207 -31.53 -22.45 4.96
CA LYS A 207 -31.88 -22.96 6.30
C LYS A 207 -31.06 -24.18 6.70
N ASN A 208 -30.63 -24.98 5.72
CA ASN A 208 -29.95 -26.25 5.95
C ASN A 208 -28.68 -26.41 5.11
N SER A 209 -28.21 -25.36 4.46
CA SER A 209 -27.01 -25.39 3.61
C SER A 209 -26.31 -24.04 3.57
N HIS A 210 -24.97 -24.08 3.58
CA HIS A 210 -24.11 -22.93 3.23
C HIS A 210 -23.69 -22.97 1.74
N GLY A 211 -24.28 -23.88 0.95
CA GLY A 211 -23.79 -24.24 -0.38
C GLY A 211 -22.47 -25.03 -0.31
N THR A 212 -21.84 -25.18 -1.47
CA THR A 212 -20.59 -25.92 -1.64
C THR A 212 -19.52 -24.96 -2.12
N LYS A 213 -18.50 -24.71 -1.27
CA LYS A 213 -17.28 -24.07 -1.73
C LYS A 213 -16.53 -25.01 -2.67
N ILE A 214 -16.14 -24.49 -3.82
CA ILE A 214 -15.35 -25.22 -4.80
C ILE A 214 -13.90 -24.86 -4.53
N ASN A 215 -13.17 -25.81 -3.91
CA ASN A 215 -11.72 -25.70 -3.76
C ASN A 215 -11.10 -25.70 -5.16
N GLN A 216 -10.75 -24.53 -5.66
CA GLN A 216 -9.94 -24.44 -6.87
C GLN A 216 -8.55 -24.96 -6.52
N GLN A 217 -8.00 -25.83 -7.37
CA GLN A 217 -6.55 -25.99 -7.42
C GLN A 217 -5.97 -24.66 -7.90
N HIS A 218 -5.66 -23.77 -6.96
CA HIS A 218 -4.93 -22.57 -7.25
C HIS A 218 -3.51 -22.97 -7.66
N ILE A 219 -3.04 -22.49 -8.82
CA ILE A 219 -1.60 -22.44 -9.05
C ILE A 219 -1.12 -21.33 -8.13
N HIS A 220 -0.48 -21.70 -7.03
CA HIS A 220 0.07 -20.76 -6.08
C HIS A 220 1.22 -19.98 -6.74
N VAL A 221 0.88 -18.88 -7.43
CA VAL A 221 1.88 -17.93 -7.90
C VAL A 221 2.27 -17.09 -6.70
N ASN A 222 3.44 -17.41 -6.15
CA ASN A 222 4.01 -16.62 -5.09
C ASN A 222 4.58 -15.33 -5.64
N GLY A 223 4.34 -14.23 -4.94
CA GLY A 223 4.88 -12.93 -5.28
C GLY A 223 4.86 -11.99 -4.09
N TYR A 224 5.45 -10.82 -4.27
CA TYR A 224 5.49 -9.78 -3.27
C TYR A 224 4.25 -8.90 -3.34
N LYS A 225 3.69 -8.53 -2.19
CA LYS A 225 2.54 -7.63 -2.08
C LYS A 225 2.71 -6.67 -0.90
N VAL A 226 2.33 -5.42 -1.09
CA VAL A 226 2.32 -4.41 -0.02
C VAL A 226 0.94 -4.37 0.62
N VAL A 227 0.89 -4.48 1.94
CA VAL A 227 -0.31 -4.30 2.75
C VAL A 227 0.03 -3.37 3.91
N GLU A 228 -0.69 -2.26 4.02
CA GLU A 228 -0.47 -1.24 5.07
C GLU A 228 1.00 -0.76 5.14
N GLY A 229 1.66 -0.68 3.98
CA GLY A 229 3.06 -0.27 3.87
C GLY A 229 4.10 -1.32 4.28
N LYS A 230 3.69 -2.56 4.56
CA LYS A 230 4.59 -3.68 4.82
C LYS A 230 4.65 -4.63 3.63
N LEU A 231 5.84 -5.16 3.34
CA LEU A 231 6.04 -6.14 2.28
C LEU A 231 5.78 -7.55 2.79
N TYR A 232 5.06 -8.33 2.00
CA TYR A 232 4.77 -9.72 2.28
C TYR A 232 5.01 -10.58 1.04
N TYR A 233 5.45 -11.81 1.24
CA TYR A 233 5.62 -12.80 0.18
C TYR A 233 4.67 -13.96 0.39
N GLY A 234 3.91 -14.30 -0.64
CA GLY A 234 2.97 -15.41 -0.57
C GLY A 234 2.12 -15.53 -1.82
N CYS A 235 1.14 -16.42 -1.79
CA CYS A 235 0.24 -16.64 -2.92
C CYS A 235 -0.54 -15.36 -3.22
N LEU A 236 -0.33 -14.77 -4.41
CA LEU A 236 -1.01 -13.54 -4.82
C LEU A 236 -2.52 -13.72 -4.96
N ASP A 237 -2.98 -14.94 -5.25
CA ASP A 237 -4.39 -15.27 -5.48
C ASP A 237 -5.16 -15.66 -4.21
N CYS A 238 -4.48 -16.12 -3.15
CA CYS A 238 -5.10 -16.63 -1.91
C CYS A 238 -4.73 -15.78 -0.68
N PHE A 239 -4.39 -14.52 -0.89
CA PHE A 239 -3.63 -13.74 0.09
C PHE A 239 -4.46 -13.34 1.33
N ASP A 240 -4.40 -14.16 2.39
CA ASP A 240 -4.97 -13.90 3.73
C ASP A 240 -3.99 -13.19 4.69
N LYS A 241 -2.88 -12.64 4.14
CA LYS A 241 -1.59 -12.21 4.73
C LYS A 241 -0.53 -13.30 4.57
N GLY A 242 0.26 -13.20 3.50
CA GLY A 242 1.47 -14.00 3.28
C GLY A 242 2.51 -13.79 4.39
N ASP A 243 3.70 -14.36 4.21
CA ASP A 243 4.74 -14.18 5.20
C ASP A 243 5.29 -12.76 5.14
N TYR A 244 5.38 -12.10 6.28
CA TYR A 244 6.05 -10.80 6.36
C TYR A 244 7.50 -10.95 5.89
N VAL A 245 7.93 -10.00 5.05
CA VAL A 245 9.28 -9.94 4.50
C VAL A 245 9.87 -8.58 4.84
N ASP A 246 10.62 -8.54 5.94
CA ASP A 246 11.53 -7.43 6.21
C ASP A 246 12.70 -7.43 5.22
N PHE A 247 13.48 -6.34 5.22
CA PHE A 247 14.64 -6.21 4.34
C PHE A 247 15.68 -7.34 4.53
N LYS A 248 15.90 -7.80 5.77
CA LYS A 248 16.88 -8.84 6.06
C LYS A 248 16.46 -10.19 5.47
N LYS A 249 15.17 -10.53 5.59
CA LYS A 249 14.57 -11.71 4.98
C LYS A 249 14.60 -11.59 3.46
N TYR A 250 14.29 -10.42 2.90
CA TYR A 250 14.39 -10.15 1.47
C TYR A 250 15.80 -10.42 0.93
N CYS A 251 16.85 -9.88 1.58
CA CYS A 251 18.25 -10.14 1.23
C CYS A 251 18.61 -11.63 1.34
N SER A 252 18.11 -12.32 2.38
CA SER A 252 18.37 -13.74 2.57
C SER A 252 17.75 -14.64 1.50
N GLU A 253 16.63 -14.20 0.91
CA GLU A 253 15.92 -14.90 -0.16
C GLU A 253 16.47 -14.52 -1.56
N ASN A 254 17.09 -13.34 -1.69
CA ASN A 254 17.60 -12.80 -2.96
C ASN A 254 19.14 -12.66 -2.96
N LYS A 255 19.85 -13.71 -2.53
CA LYS A 255 21.33 -13.71 -2.37
C LYS A 255 22.13 -13.42 -3.64
N SER A 256 21.50 -13.47 -4.81
CA SER A 256 22.13 -13.14 -6.08
C SER A 256 22.28 -11.64 -6.31
N LEU A 257 21.53 -10.81 -5.57
CA LEU A 257 21.65 -9.36 -5.62
C LEU A 257 22.77 -8.89 -4.69
N SER A 258 23.44 -7.80 -5.07
CA SER A 258 24.23 -7.03 -4.12
C SER A 258 23.30 -6.45 -3.04
N GLU A 259 23.81 -6.17 -1.85
CA GLU A 259 23.00 -5.62 -0.75
C GLU A 259 22.41 -4.25 -1.11
N GLU A 260 23.13 -3.48 -1.93
CA GLU A 260 22.68 -2.21 -2.51
C GLU A 260 21.51 -2.41 -3.49
N ASP A 261 21.64 -3.36 -4.43
CA ASP A 261 20.59 -3.67 -5.41
C ASP A 261 19.36 -4.30 -4.75
N ALA A 262 19.58 -5.10 -3.71
CA ALA A 262 18.52 -5.64 -2.89
C ALA A 262 17.74 -4.53 -2.18
N LEU A 263 18.44 -3.51 -1.64
CA LEU A 263 17.80 -2.36 -1.01
C LEU A 263 16.99 -1.54 -2.00
N LYS A 264 17.55 -1.25 -3.19
CA LYS A 264 16.81 -0.58 -4.29
C LYS A 264 15.53 -1.33 -4.63
N LYS A 265 15.65 -2.64 -4.90
CA LYS A 265 14.50 -3.48 -5.28
C LYS A 265 13.46 -3.59 -4.17
N TYR A 266 13.90 -3.66 -2.93
CA TYR A 266 13.01 -3.70 -1.77
C TYR A 266 12.21 -2.40 -1.60
N LEU A 267 12.85 -1.23 -1.77
CA LEU A 267 12.20 0.07 -1.70
C LEU A 267 11.24 0.31 -2.88
N GLU A 268 11.59 -0.14 -4.08
CA GLU A 268 10.69 -0.14 -5.25
C GLU A 268 9.42 -0.96 -4.96
N LEU A 269 9.58 -2.17 -4.41
CA LEU A 269 8.46 -3.04 -4.07
C LEU A 269 7.54 -2.43 -3.02
N LEU A 270 8.05 -1.59 -2.14
CA LEU A 270 7.28 -0.81 -1.16
C LEU A 270 6.60 0.44 -1.75
N GLY A 271 6.80 0.74 -3.04
CA GLY A 271 6.18 1.84 -3.75
C GLY A 271 6.89 3.19 -3.58
N MET A 272 8.19 3.20 -3.25
CA MET A 272 8.99 4.42 -3.23
C MET A 272 9.23 4.94 -4.66
N GLU A 273 9.12 6.25 -4.87
CA GLU A 273 9.40 6.88 -6.16
C GLU A 273 10.90 6.77 -6.50
N SER A 274 11.21 6.47 -7.77
CA SER A 274 12.57 6.16 -8.22
C SER A 274 13.58 7.28 -8.01
N ASP A 275 13.14 8.55 -8.01
CA ASP A 275 13.96 9.74 -7.76
C ASP A 275 14.52 9.79 -6.31
N LYS A 276 13.86 9.11 -5.36
CA LYS A 276 14.23 9.14 -3.93
C LYS A 276 15.03 7.92 -3.47
N ILE A 277 15.03 6.86 -4.26
CA ILE A 277 15.68 5.59 -3.89
C ILE A 277 17.20 5.77 -3.80
N ASP A 278 17.80 6.49 -4.74
CA ASP A 278 19.26 6.70 -4.77
C ASP A 278 19.77 7.47 -3.54
N ASP A 279 19.00 8.44 -3.04
CA ASP A 279 19.36 9.19 -1.84
C ASP A 279 19.30 8.33 -0.57
N VAL A 280 18.31 7.44 -0.48
CA VAL A 280 18.18 6.49 0.64
C VAL A 280 19.30 5.46 0.63
N VAL A 281 19.65 4.95 -0.55
CA VAL A 281 20.73 3.97 -0.72
C VAL A 281 22.08 4.59 -0.34
N LYS A 282 22.37 5.81 -0.81
CA LYS A 282 23.59 6.54 -0.42
C LYS A 282 23.67 6.75 1.09
N ALA A 283 22.56 7.13 1.72
CA ALA A 283 22.50 7.31 3.17
C ALA A 283 22.72 5.99 3.93
N TYR A 284 22.15 4.87 3.44
CA TYR A 284 22.34 3.55 4.03
C TYR A 284 23.79 3.06 3.91
N ASP A 285 24.41 3.20 2.74
CA ASP A 285 25.80 2.80 2.50
C ASP A 285 26.78 3.60 3.40
N ALA A 286 26.52 4.90 3.59
CA ALA A 286 27.29 5.73 4.51
C ALA A 286 27.26 5.21 5.97
N VAL A 287 26.11 4.68 6.44
CA VAL A 287 25.98 4.03 7.76
C VAL A 287 26.61 2.64 7.76
N TYR A 288 26.51 1.90 6.65
CA TYR A 288 27.03 0.55 6.54
C TYR A 288 28.57 0.51 6.58
N ASN A 289 29.24 1.52 6.04
CA ASN A 289 30.71 1.64 6.03
C ASN A 289 31.34 1.95 7.40
N LEU A 290 30.54 2.04 8.47
CA LEU A 290 31.04 2.19 9.84
C LEU A 290 31.85 0.96 10.31
N ASN A 291 32.90 1.22 11.09
CA ASN A 291 33.74 0.16 11.66
C ASN A 291 33.05 -0.55 12.84
N LYS A 292 33.65 -1.65 13.29
CA LYS A 292 33.06 -2.55 14.31
C LYS A 292 32.82 -1.87 15.67
N SER A 293 33.66 -0.88 16.03
CA SER A 293 33.55 -0.12 17.27
C SER A 293 32.42 0.91 17.18
N GLN A 294 32.37 1.65 16.08
CA GLN A 294 31.33 2.63 15.76
C GLN A 294 29.94 1.98 15.74
N LYS A 295 29.84 0.79 15.13
CA LYS A 295 28.62 -0.03 15.15
C LYS A 295 28.23 -0.53 16.55
N ALA A 296 29.16 -0.64 17.49
CA ALA A 296 28.92 -1.15 18.84
C ALA A 296 28.44 -0.05 19.80
N GLU A 297 29.01 1.15 19.72
CA GLU A 297 28.57 2.31 20.52
C GLU A 297 27.19 2.78 20.12
N ILE A 298 26.96 2.90 18.81
CA ILE A 298 25.63 3.16 18.27
C ILE A 298 24.64 2.09 18.78
N LYS A 299 25.01 0.80 18.78
CA LYS A 299 24.18 -0.29 19.34
C LYS A 299 23.94 -0.22 20.85
N ASN A 300 24.88 0.31 21.62
CA ASN A 300 24.71 0.50 23.07
C ASN A 300 23.77 1.67 23.35
N TYR A 301 23.95 2.80 22.65
CA TYR A 301 23.02 3.92 22.66
C TYR A 301 21.60 3.50 22.21
N TRP A 302 21.51 2.56 21.26
CA TRP A 302 20.25 1.94 20.80
C TRP A 302 19.60 0.99 21.82
N LYS A 303 20.39 0.25 22.60
CA LYS A 303 19.88 -0.65 23.65
C LYS A 303 19.27 0.11 24.83
N GLU A 304 19.85 1.26 25.16
CA GLU A 304 19.41 2.09 26.28
C GLU A 304 18.15 2.90 25.94
N SER A 305 17.94 3.24 24.67
CA SER A 305 16.83 4.10 24.22
C SER A 305 15.50 3.37 23.91
N LYS A 306 15.45 2.03 23.92
CA LYS A 306 14.27 1.11 23.84
C LYS A 306 13.14 1.41 22.81
N LYS A 307 13.22 2.46 22.00
CA LYS A 307 12.12 2.95 21.14
C LYS A 307 12.51 3.22 19.68
N TRP A 308 13.80 3.17 19.33
CA TRP A 308 14.28 3.80 18.10
C TRP A 308 14.76 2.86 16.99
N MET A 309 14.61 1.55 17.17
CA MET A 309 14.39 0.65 16.03
C MET A 309 12.94 0.16 16.10
N PRO A 310 12.12 0.34 15.06
CA PRO A 310 11.16 -0.70 14.78
C PRO A 310 11.99 -1.96 14.48
N ASN A 311 11.61 -3.10 15.04
CA ASN A 311 12.22 -4.40 14.67
C ASN A 311 12.05 -4.73 13.16
N ASP A 312 11.36 -3.86 12.43
CA ASP A 312 10.92 -3.93 11.05
C ASP A 312 11.39 -2.68 10.30
N LEU A 313 12.31 -2.83 9.33
CA LEU A 313 12.51 -1.83 8.27
C LEU A 313 11.37 -1.99 7.24
N PRO A 314 10.93 -0.91 6.56
CA PRO A 314 10.25 0.29 7.02
C PRO A 314 8.76 0.05 7.32
N ASP A 315 8.23 0.80 8.28
CA ASP A 315 6.83 1.23 8.25
C ASP A 315 6.65 2.43 7.30
N CYS A 316 5.41 2.58 6.83
CA CYS A 316 5.00 3.39 5.71
C CYS A 316 5.54 4.84 5.67
N LYS A 317 6.41 5.11 4.69
CA LYS A 317 6.40 6.27 3.76
C LYS A 317 7.77 6.65 3.24
N GLY A 318 8.88 6.05 3.70
CA GLY A 318 10.20 6.20 3.09
C GLY A 318 10.86 7.59 3.22
N LYS A 319 10.10 8.69 3.10
CA LYS A 319 10.50 10.08 3.35
C LYS A 319 10.92 10.27 4.80
N ASP A 320 10.10 9.82 5.75
CA ASP A 320 10.37 9.95 7.19
C ASP A 320 11.58 9.11 7.62
N PHE A 321 11.81 7.94 7.01
CA PHE A 321 12.99 7.12 7.28
C PHE A 321 14.27 7.71 6.68
N ALA A 322 14.23 8.20 5.43
CA ALA A 322 15.35 8.88 4.80
C ALA A 322 15.79 10.11 5.62
N GLU A 323 14.80 10.88 6.08
CA GLU A 323 15.01 12.07 6.90
C GLU A 323 15.53 11.70 8.29
N LYS A 324 15.02 10.64 8.93
CA LYS A 324 15.53 10.10 10.20
C LYS A 324 16.94 9.51 10.10
N VAL A 325 17.27 8.81 9.01
CA VAL A 325 18.63 8.28 8.76
C VAL A 325 19.59 9.43 8.50
N LYS A 326 19.20 10.43 7.70
CA LYS A 326 20.00 11.65 7.47
C LYS A 326 20.22 12.41 8.78
N ILE A 327 19.17 12.59 9.60
CA ILE A 327 19.27 13.18 10.94
C ILE A 327 20.20 12.35 11.83
N CYS A 328 20.14 11.03 11.79
CA CYS A 328 21.04 10.20 12.60
C CYS A 328 22.48 10.17 12.12
N CYS A 329 22.73 10.25 10.81
CA CYS A 329 24.07 10.46 10.28
C CYS A 329 24.63 11.82 10.71
N ASN A 330 23.79 12.86 10.70
CA ASN A 330 24.18 14.21 11.12
C ASN A 330 24.45 14.26 12.63
N VAL A 331 23.55 13.68 13.45
CA VAL A 331 23.70 13.58 14.91
C VAL A 331 24.90 12.72 15.30
N TYR A 332 25.15 11.62 14.59
CA TYR A 332 26.31 10.75 14.84
C TYR A 332 27.63 11.44 14.46
N SER A 333 27.65 12.19 13.36
CA SER A 333 28.82 12.99 12.97
C SER A 333 29.13 14.07 13.99
N VAL A 334 28.10 14.72 14.56
CA VAL A 334 28.21 15.72 15.62
C VAL A 334 28.60 15.09 16.97
N TYR A 335 28.07 13.92 17.30
CA TYR A 335 28.44 13.19 18.52
C TYR A 335 29.91 12.74 18.51
N ASN A 336 30.40 12.23 17.37
CA ASN A 336 31.82 11.91 17.18
C ASN A 336 32.70 13.16 17.26
N LEU A 337 32.21 14.33 16.82
CA LEU A 337 32.90 15.61 16.94
C LEU A 337 33.16 16.01 18.40
N PHE A 338 32.23 15.75 19.31
CA PHE A 338 32.38 16.07 20.74
C PHE A 338 33.14 15.02 21.56
N HIS A 339 33.17 13.76 21.11
CA HIS A 339 33.74 12.65 21.90
C HIS A 339 35.13 12.19 21.43
N ASP A 340 35.45 12.25 20.14
CA ASP A 340 36.75 11.81 19.60
C ASP A 340 37.77 12.95 19.42
N ALA A 341 37.33 14.21 19.40
CA ALA A 341 38.20 15.37 19.29
C ALA A 341 37.90 16.32 20.44
N ASN A 342 38.85 16.54 21.36
CA ASN A 342 38.79 17.61 22.37
C ASN A 342 38.88 18.99 21.67
N GLU A 343 37.93 19.34 20.81
CA GLU A 343 37.98 20.52 19.94
C GLU A 343 36.65 21.27 19.94
N THR A 344 36.73 22.55 19.60
CA THR A 344 35.68 23.55 19.89
C THR A 344 34.94 23.94 18.62
N VAL A 345 33.61 23.95 18.64
CA VAL A 345 32.75 24.19 17.47
C VAL A 345 32.22 25.63 17.45
N ASP A 346 32.08 26.21 16.25
CA ASP A 346 31.52 27.55 16.03
C ASP A 346 30.03 27.69 16.42
N VAL A 347 29.66 28.87 16.94
CA VAL A 347 28.35 29.19 17.53
C VAL A 347 27.25 29.35 16.49
N SER A 348 27.56 30.01 15.37
CA SER A 348 26.61 30.26 14.29
C SER A 348 26.12 28.93 13.72
N THR A 349 27.08 28.03 13.49
CA THR A 349 26.83 26.68 13.02
C THR A 349 26.00 25.86 13.99
N LEU A 350 26.32 25.96 15.28
CA LEU A 350 25.61 25.22 16.30
C LEU A 350 24.17 25.72 16.46
N ASN A 351 23.93 27.02 16.27
CA ASN A 351 22.59 27.60 16.23
C ASN A 351 21.79 27.13 15.00
N ASN A 352 22.40 27.06 13.81
CA ASN A 352 21.76 26.50 12.62
C ASN A 352 21.38 25.03 12.82
N LEU A 353 22.26 24.24 13.44
CA LEU A 353 21.98 22.84 13.78
C LEU A 353 20.85 22.72 14.83
N ILE A 354 20.86 23.57 15.86
CA ILE A 354 19.77 23.65 16.86
C ILE A 354 18.44 23.97 16.17
N ASP A 355 18.42 24.90 15.21
CA ASP A 355 17.20 25.28 14.50
C ASP A 355 16.69 24.18 13.55
N VAL A 356 17.58 23.38 12.97
CA VAL A 356 17.23 22.16 12.24
C VAL A 356 16.66 21.07 13.16
N LEU A 357 17.14 20.98 14.40
CA LEU A 357 16.71 19.97 15.38
C LEU A 357 15.47 20.38 16.18
N LYS A 358 15.19 21.69 16.30
CA LYS A 358 14.08 22.31 17.05
C LYS A 358 12.69 21.76 16.71
N PRO A 359 12.33 21.46 15.45
CA PRO A 359 11.02 20.89 15.11
C PRO A 359 10.79 19.48 15.68
N PHE A 360 11.87 18.79 16.07
CA PHE A 360 11.85 17.40 16.52
C PHE A 360 11.96 17.26 18.05
N SER A 361 11.98 18.37 18.79
CA SER A 361 12.24 18.42 20.25
C SER A 361 11.09 17.96 21.15
N ASN A 362 9.94 17.58 20.60
CA ASN A 362 8.76 17.15 21.38
C ASN A 362 8.93 15.78 22.07
N GLY A 363 10.07 15.11 21.91
CA GLY A 363 10.43 13.89 22.62
C GLY A 363 11.50 14.15 23.70
N ALA A 364 11.32 13.57 24.90
CA ALA A 364 12.21 13.73 26.05
C ALA A 364 13.71 13.43 25.78
N ILE A 365 13.99 12.62 24.75
CA ILE A 365 15.34 12.21 24.34
C ILE A 365 16.03 13.30 23.50
N TYR A 366 15.29 13.96 22.60
CA TYR A 366 15.80 15.06 21.78
C TYR A 366 16.09 16.30 22.63
N GLY A 367 15.29 16.54 23.68
CA GLY A 367 15.55 17.57 24.69
C GLY A 367 16.91 17.36 25.36
N SER A 368 17.16 16.17 25.93
CA SER A 368 18.43 15.91 26.64
C SER A 368 19.68 15.94 25.75
N LEU A 369 19.55 15.57 24.47
CA LEU A 369 20.65 15.62 23.51
C LEU A 369 20.92 17.07 23.05
N LEU A 370 19.85 17.85 22.84
CA LEU A 370 19.93 19.28 22.56
C LEU A 370 20.61 20.04 23.71
N ASP A 371 20.25 19.70 24.96
CA ASP A 371 20.86 20.28 26.16
C ASP A 371 22.37 19.94 26.26
N GLY A 372 22.76 18.71 25.89
CA GLY A 372 24.16 18.30 25.82
C GLY A 372 24.97 19.07 24.77
N ILE A 373 24.43 19.20 23.57
CA ILE A 373 25.04 19.97 22.47
C ILE A 373 25.16 21.45 22.85
N GLN A 374 24.13 22.03 23.48
CA GLN A 374 24.15 23.42 23.96
C GLN A 374 25.22 23.66 25.03
N ASN A 375 25.41 22.75 25.98
CA ASN A 375 26.43 22.88 27.01
C ASN A 375 27.85 22.79 26.43
N TYR A 376 28.11 21.86 25.50
CA TYR A 376 29.42 21.75 24.84
C TYR A 376 29.73 22.96 23.94
N ALA A 377 28.71 23.54 23.30
CA ALA A 377 28.89 24.77 22.53
C ALA A 377 29.31 25.95 23.39
N GLN A 378 28.72 26.10 24.58
CA GLN A 378 29.07 27.14 25.52
C GLN A 378 30.52 26.99 26.04
N GLU A 379 31.02 25.76 26.14
CA GLU A 379 32.41 25.46 26.45
C GLU A 379 33.33 25.78 25.26
N ALA A 380 32.90 25.50 24.02
CA ALA A 380 33.63 25.81 22.79
C ALA A 380 33.82 27.32 22.55
N ILE A 381 32.79 28.12 22.86
CA ILE A 381 32.83 29.59 22.84
C ILE A 381 33.95 30.15 23.71
N LYS A 382 34.23 29.50 24.85
CA LYS A 382 35.31 29.92 25.75
C LYS A 382 36.70 29.65 25.18
N ALA A 383 36.84 28.83 24.13
CA ALA A 383 38.12 28.46 23.53
C ALA A 383 38.54 29.29 22.29
N GLY A 384 37.66 30.12 21.73
CA GLY A 384 38.06 31.30 20.93
C GLY A 384 37.97 31.18 19.40
N VAL A 385 36.78 31.39 18.83
CA VAL A 385 36.64 31.92 17.47
C VAL A 385 36.78 33.44 17.55
N THR A 386 37.94 33.97 17.18
CA THR A 386 38.19 35.43 17.22
C THR A 386 37.99 36.04 15.84
N LYS A 387 37.51 37.29 15.79
CA LYS A 387 37.27 38.04 14.55
C LYS A 387 38.51 38.07 13.66
N GLU A 388 39.68 38.16 14.28
CA GLU A 388 40.98 38.21 13.63
C GLU A 388 41.27 36.94 12.82
N ALA A 389 40.93 35.76 13.35
CA ALA A 389 41.15 34.49 12.65
C ALA A 389 40.21 34.31 11.44
N ARG A 390 38.97 34.79 11.55
CA ARG A 390 38.03 34.85 10.42
C ARG A 390 38.55 35.75 9.31
N ASP A 391 38.98 36.96 9.66
CA ASP A 391 39.43 37.95 8.69
C ASP A 391 40.67 37.44 7.92
N HIS A 392 41.59 36.72 8.59
CA HIS A 392 42.71 36.03 7.93
C HIS A 392 42.27 34.92 6.95
N LEU A 393 41.20 34.17 7.24
CA LEU A 393 40.67 33.19 6.28
C LEU A 393 40.04 33.87 5.07
N LEU A 394 39.40 35.02 5.24
CA LEU A 394 38.86 35.80 4.14
C LEU A 394 39.95 36.39 3.24
N GLU A 395 41.17 36.62 3.74
CA GLU A 395 42.32 37.00 2.91
C GLU A 395 42.61 35.94 1.83
N LEU A 396 42.49 34.64 2.15
CA LEU A 396 42.70 33.56 1.17
C LEU A 396 41.69 33.56 0.02
N LEU A 397 40.54 34.21 0.22
CA LEU A 397 39.49 34.35 -0.79
C LEU A 397 39.62 35.66 -1.56
N TYR A 398 39.73 36.77 -0.83
CA TYR A 398 39.60 38.11 -1.39
C TYR A 398 40.94 38.76 -1.77
N THR A 399 42.02 38.38 -1.11
CA THR A 399 43.36 38.94 -1.32
C THR A 399 44.45 37.84 -1.26
N PRO A 400 44.36 36.79 -2.09
CA PRO A 400 45.31 35.68 -2.04
C PRO A 400 46.70 36.13 -2.51
N GLU A 401 47.74 35.66 -1.82
CA GLU A 401 49.12 35.80 -2.28
C GLU A 401 49.41 34.84 -3.45
N GLU A 402 50.45 35.14 -4.24
CA GLU A 402 50.82 34.31 -5.39
C GLU A 402 51.16 32.86 -4.97
N SER A 403 51.62 32.65 -3.73
CA SER A 403 51.92 31.33 -3.15
C SER A 403 50.69 30.56 -2.66
N ASP A 404 49.53 31.20 -2.54
CA ASP A 404 48.38 30.61 -1.88
C ASP A 404 47.70 29.54 -2.77
N PRO A 405 47.22 28.44 -2.18
CA PRO A 405 46.33 27.51 -2.88
C PRO A 405 45.07 28.21 -3.40
N PRO A 406 44.54 27.79 -4.56
CA PRO A 406 43.34 28.40 -5.13
C PRO A 406 42.11 28.19 -4.23
N SER A 407 41.11 29.06 -4.34
CA SER A 407 39.88 29.00 -3.53
C SER A 407 39.19 27.63 -3.55
N ASP A 408 39.17 26.95 -4.71
CA ASP A 408 38.63 25.59 -4.86
C ASP A 408 39.41 24.52 -4.08
N PHE A 409 40.71 24.72 -3.86
CA PHE A 409 41.49 23.82 -3.03
C PHE A 409 40.97 23.87 -1.60
N TRP A 410 40.79 25.08 -1.08
CA TRP A 410 40.21 25.29 0.24
C TRP A 410 38.80 24.73 0.26
N ALA A 411 37.89 25.23 -0.58
CA ALA A 411 36.47 24.85 -0.57
C ALA A 411 36.24 23.34 -0.74
N ASN A 412 36.92 22.69 -1.67
CA ASN A 412 36.51 21.36 -2.14
C ASN A 412 37.56 20.25 -1.97
N LYS A 413 38.86 20.57 -1.95
CA LYS A 413 39.91 19.55 -1.88
C LYS A 413 40.33 19.22 -0.46
N VAL A 414 40.35 20.22 0.42
CA VAL A 414 40.60 20.00 1.86
C VAL A 414 39.29 19.62 2.54
N THR A 415 39.15 18.34 2.87
CA THR A 415 37.98 17.81 3.60
C THR A 415 38.31 17.60 5.08
N ALA A 416 37.29 17.44 5.93
CA ALA A 416 37.48 17.08 7.34
C ALA A 416 38.29 15.78 7.51
N ASN A 417 38.05 14.76 6.68
CA ASN A 417 38.88 13.55 6.64
C ASN A 417 40.29 13.83 6.11
N GLY A 418 40.39 14.72 5.12
CA GLY A 418 41.65 15.19 4.58
C GLY A 418 42.55 15.85 5.63
N LEU A 419 42.00 16.57 6.60
CA LEU A 419 42.75 17.16 7.71
C LEU A 419 43.37 16.07 8.61
N ARG A 420 42.62 15.00 8.90
CA ARG A 420 43.12 13.83 9.66
C ARG A 420 44.23 13.08 8.90
N CYS A 421 44.10 12.98 7.58
CA CYS A 421 45.08 12.35 6.70
C CYS A 421 46.22 13.29 6.27
N GLN A 422 46.32 14.48 6.87
CA GLN A 422 47.33 15.51 6.58
C GLN A 422 47.38 15.91 5.09
N THR A 423 46.25 16.32 4.53
CA THR A 423 46.14 16.80 3.14
C THR A 423 47.26 17.79 2.86
N THR A 424 47.98 17.54 1.77
CA THR A 424 49.14 18.33 1.38
C THR A 424 48.89 19.08 0.07
N TYR A 425 49.47 20.28 -0.03
CA TYR A 425 49.53 21.08 -1.25
C TYR A 425 50.96 21.12 -1.78
N ASP A 426 51.12 21.03 -3.10
CA ASP A 426 52.42 21.14 -3.77
C ASP A 426 52.67 22.58 -4.23
N LEU A 427 53.57 23.27 -3.55
CA LEU A 427 53.97 24.65 -3.85
C LEU A 427 54.70 24.78 -5.20
N LYS A 428 55.09 23.66 -5.84
CA LYS A 428 55.81 23.64 -7.13
C LYS A 428 55.06 24.29 -8.29
N ARG A 429 53.73 24.35 -8.25
CA ARG A 429 52.94 24.83 -9.40
C ARG A 429 53.20 26.32 -9.70
N LEU A 430 53.79 27.08 -8.77
CA LEU A 430 53.98 28.53 -8.87
C LEU A 430 55.46 28.98 -8.88
N TYR A 431 56.40 28.27 -8.24
CA TYR A 431 57.81 28.74 -8.11
C TYR A 431 58.86 27.98 -8.94
N GLY A 432 58.45 27.05 -9.80
CA GLY A 432 59.38 26.20 -10.56
C GLY A 432 60.22 25.29 -9.65
N ASN A 433 61.07 24.46 -10.26
CA ASN A 433 61.75 23.30 -9.63
C ASN A 433 62.66 23.57 -8.41
N LYS A 434 62.70 24.78 -7.83
CA LYS A 434 63.66 25.15 -6.78
C LYS A 434 63.23 24.78 -5.36
N TYR A 435 61.93 24.59 -5.10
CA TYR A 435 61.42 24.26 -3.75
C TYR A 435 60.38 23.13 -3.81
N ASN A 436 60.85 21.88 -3.88
CA ASN A 436 60.00 20.70 -3.87
C ASN A 436 59.54 20.38 -2.44
N ARG A 437 58.60 21.17 -1.89
CA ARG A 437 58.07 20.95 -0.55
C ARG A 437 56.55 20.82 -0.59
N LYS A 438 56.06 19.60 -0.35
CA LYS A 438 54.66 19.39 0.05
C LYS A 438 54.51 19.84 1.49
N ILE A 439 53.55 20.73 1.73
CA ILE A 439 53.20 21.22 3.08
C ILE A 439 51.78 20.78 3.41
N ASN A 440 51.54 20.39 4.66
CA ASN A 440 50.19 20.09 5.13
C ASN A 440 49.46 21.40 5.50
N VAL A 441 48.12 21.33 5.61
CA VAL A 441 47.29 22.52 5.84
C VAL A 441 47.64 23.22 7.16
N GLU A 442 47.84 22.48 8.24
CA GLU A 442 48.25 23.04 9.55
C GLU A 442 49.52 23.88 9.44
N ARG A 443 50.55 23.30 8.82
CA ARG A 443 51.83 23.97 8.68
C ARG A 443 51.76 25.13 7.70
N PHE A 444 50.90 25.06 6.68
CA PHE A 444 50.63 26.18 5.80
C PHE A 444 50.03 27.36 6.59
N MET A 445 48.98 27.13 7.37
CA MET A 445 48.34 28.18 8.17
C MET A 445 49.32 28.81 9.17
N ASN A 446 50.16 27.97 9.80
CA ASN A 446 51.24 28.42 10.68
C ASN A 446 52.34 29.21 9.97
N GLU A 447 52.65 28.93 8.71
CA GLU A 447 53.66 29.68 7.96
C GLU A 447 53.09 30.97 7.35
N ARG A 448 51.81 30.98 6.96
CA ARG A 448 51.15 32.11 6.28
C ARG A 448 50.66 33.22 7.23
N PHE A 449 50.20 32.86 8.43
CA PHE A 449 49.54 33.77 9.36
C PHE A 449 50.31 33.98 10.67
N ASN A 450 51.61 33.66 10.66
CA ASN A 450 52.52 34.03 11.73
C ASN A 450 53.44 35.16 11.26
N ASP A 451 53.44 36.27 12.00
CA ASP A 451 54.42 37.35 11.88
C ASP A 451 55.32 37.35 13.13
N ASP A 452 56.47 38.02 13.07
CA ASP A 452 57.51 38.12 14.11
C ASP A 452 57.00 38.65 15.46
N ARG A 453 55.74 39.11 15.55
CA ARG A 453 55.13 39.73 16.73
C ARG A 453 53.88 39.03 17.25
N ILE A 454 53.15 38.27 16.41
CA ILE A 454 51.86 37.64 16.76
C ILE A 454 51.76 36.28 16.04
N ASN A 455 51.48 35.23 16.81
CA ASN A 455 51.39 33.83 16.35
C ASN A 455 49.91 33.42 16.20
N ASP A 456 49.25 33.90 15.15
CA ASP A 456 47.82 33.64 14.90
C ASP A 456 47.57 32.42 14.02
N GLY A 457 48.58 31.89 13.33
CA GLY A 457 48.48 30.68 12.50
C GLY A 457 47.84 29.47 13.17
N PRO A 458 48.20 29.12 14.43
CA PRO A 458 47.53 28.04 15.14
C PRO A 458 46.04 28.32 15.36
N LYS A 459 45.66 29.56 15.68
CA LYS A 459 44.25 29.94 15.87
C LYS A 459 43.48 29.91 14.55
N VAL A 460 44.09 30.40 13.46
CA VAL A 460 43.52 30.37 12.11
C VAL A 460 43.32 28.92 11.67
N TYR A 461 44.26 28.02 11.98
CA TYR A 461 44.12 26.60 11.70
C TYR A 461 42.97 25.96 12.48
N GLU A 462 42.84 26.26 13.78
CA GLU A 462 41.70 25.78 14.57
C GLU A 462 40.36 26.25 13.99
N VAL A 463 40.23 27.54 13.66
CA VAL A 463 39.02 28.07 13.02
C VAL A 463 38.78 27.43 11.66
N PHE A 464 39.81 27.23 10.84
CA PHE A 464 39.70 26.55 9.54
C PHE A 464 39.19 25.10 9.69
N LYS A 465 39.76 24.33 10.63
CA LYS A 465 39.32 22.97 10.93
C LYS A 465 37.83 22.95 11.29
N ASN A 466 37.42 23.89 12.13
CA ASN A 466 36.03 24.01 12.57
C ASN A 466 35.10 24.19 11.38
N ILE A 467 35.37 25.17 10.52
CA ILE A 467 34.54 25.46 9.34
C ILE A 467 34.52 24.27 8.36
N LYS A 468 35.62 23.51 8.23
CA LYS A 468 35.62 22.26 7.44
C LYS A 468 34.76 21.16 8.01
N CYS A 469 34.68 21.08 9.33
CA CYS A 469 33.75 20.18 9.99
C CYS A 469 32.30 20.63 9.76
N VAL A 470 32.03 21.93 9.79
CA VAL A 470 30.70 22.51 9.50
C VAL A 470 30.26 22.19 8.09
N GLN A 471 31.08 22.53 7.11
CA GLN A 471 30.82 22.26 5.70
C GLN A 471 30.48 20.78 5.47
N ALA A 472 31.19 19.86 6.13
CA ALA A 472 30.92 18.43 6.02
C ALA A 472 29.57 18.01 6.67
N ALA A 473 29.14 18.71 7.72
CA ALA A 473 27.90 18.41 8.45
C ALA A 473 26.65 19.03 7.82
N THR A 474 26.75 20.24 7.29
CA THR A 474 25.61 21.01 6.73
C THR A 474 25.51 20.88 5.22
N GLY A 475 26.64 20.66 4.53
CA GLY A 475 26.73 20.72 3.08
C GLY A 475 26.72 22.15 2.52
N GLU A 476 26.80 23.17 3.37
CA GLU A 476 26.90 24.58 2.96
C GLU A 476 28.25 24.90 2.34
N ASP A 477 28.33 25.93 1.50
CA ASP A 477 29.58 26.33 0.88
C ASP A 477 30.58 26.83 1.93
N PHE A 478 31.86 26.50 1.74
CA PHE A 478 32.91 26.83 2.69
C PHE A 478 33.10 28.34 2.90
N TRP A 479 33.02 29.12 1.83
CA TRP A 479 33.26 30.56 1.88
C TRP A 479 32.04 31.30 2.41
N ASP A 480 30.84 30.85 2.04
CA ASP A 480 29.58 31.35 2.63
C ASP A 480 29.59 31.22 4.15
N LEU A 481 30.08 30.08 4.67
CA LEU A 481 30.23 29.85 6.10
C LEU A 481 31.18 30.85 6.76
N ILE A 482 32.34 31.16 6.15
CA ILE A 482 33.31 32.13 6.71
C ILE A 482 32.71 33.55 6.74
N GLU A 483 32.02 33.94 5.67
CA GLU A 483 31.42 35.27 5.55
C GLU A 483 30.32 35.51 6.59
N GLN A 484 29.57 34.47 6.95
CA GLN A 484 28.51 34.54 7.95
C GLN A 484 29.00 34.64 9.41
N LEU A 485 30.30 34.41 9.68
CA LEU A 485 30.90 34.49 11.03
C LEU A 485 31.11 35.93 11.56
N GLY A 486 30.54 36.94 10.88
CA GLY A 486 30.80 38.38 11.10
C GLY A 486 29.85 39.09 12.04
#